data_AF-A0A8H4WCJ2-F1
#
_entry.id   AF-A0A8H4WCJ2-F1
#
_cell.length_a   1.000
_cell.length_b   1.000
_cell.length_c   1.000
_cell.angle_alpha   90.00
_cell.angle_beta   90.00
_cell.angle_gamma   90.00
#
_symmetry.space_group_name_H-M   'P 1'
#
loop_
_entity.id
_entity.type
_entity.pdbx_description
1 polymer ?
#
loop_
_entity_poly.entity_id
_entity_poly.type
_entity_poly.pdbx_seq_one_letter_code
_entity_poly.pdbx_strand_id
1 'polypeptide(L)'
;MSTQEDGMSTAVFSPGDAEALEESGLASPPCSDGTRRIHKRRLNRSSDEEENHLPLTPVSMDASSDCFVSIPEDLVSFATLQYLGYNHQTATRIWERWTNWPPGRIKRQSDDFEDGIPFIEVAEGYLDSATDTCDYDDSAWFDCLDKYGMSTELTHAIMDTKFRHIRLTQSCKFWVQDTLKLRYRGLEEVQEASCERERATQREASRPGTNNPGPPAQRSISESLRSAPWMSPETALSSFATGAAANKPGEIQLYKGMDKAWINDLFRGDGSVHFGCLASRSPADFSSKQVGIYFAVDREVAVYYACYAKRRSGVNAVVIVQATIPNSAIESLTPPDIQHVYWPSMEWKSLVLTCRQDRKLSSQLRKFKLAKLVIGIHLQQTKHGLG
;
A
#
# COMPACT_ATOMS: atom_id res chain seq x y z
N MET A 1 -14.27 -11.94 -37.61
CA MET A 1 -14.41 -11.50 -36.20
C MET A 1 -13.47 -12.39 -35.40
N SER A 2 -12.24 -11.91 -35.20
CA SER A 2 -11.21 -12.66 -34.46
C SER A 2 -11.42 -12.33 -32.99
N THR A 3 -11.87 -13.32 -32.20
CA THR A 3 -11.81 -13.27 -30.75
C THR A 3 -10.36 -13.37 -30.35
N GLN A 4 -9.74 -12.22 -30.09
CA GLN A 4 -8.45 -12.14 -29.43
C GLN A 4 -8.68 -12.65 -28.00
N GLU A 5 -8.18 -13.85 -27.72
CA GLU A 5 -8.04 -14.36 -26.35
C GLU A 5 -7.13 -13.37 -25.61
N ASP A 6 -7.75 -12.46 -24.87
CA ASP A 6 -7.07 -11.50 -24.00
C ASP A 6 -6.56 -12.28 -22.78
N GLY A 7 -5.50 -13.07 -23.00
CA GLY A 7 -4.70 -13.61 -21.91
C GLY A 7 -4.18 -12.43 -21.09
N MET A 8 -4.61 -12.34 -19.83
CA MET A 8 -4.21 -11.25 -18.95
C MET A 8 -2.67 -11.20 -18.88
N SER A 9 -2.08 -10.11 -19.37
CA SER A 9 -0.62 -9.94 -19.40
C SER A 9 -0.08 -9.88 -17.97
N THR A 10 0.90 -10.73 -17.65
CA THR A 10 1.67 -10.63 -16.42
C THR A 10 2.71 -9.51 -16.47
N ALA A 11 2.99 -8.96 -17.66
CA ALA A 11 4.00 -7.94 -17.85
C ALA A 11 3.60 -6.65 -17.12
N VAL A 12 4.52 -6.11 -16.33
CA VAL A 12 4.36 -4.84 -15.61
C VAL A 12 4.28 -3.68 -16.58
N PHE A 13 4.91 -3.77 -17.76
CA PHE A 13 4.84 -2.73 -18.77
C PHE A 13 4.03 -3.15 -19.99
N SER A 14 3.14 -2.27 -20.41
CA SER A 14 2.50 -2.33 -21.72
C SER A 14 3.56 -2.25 -22.82
N PRO A 15 3.53 -3.08 -23.88
CA PRO A 15 4.58 -3.13 -24.89
C PRO A 15 4.92 -1.78 -25.52
N GLY A 16 3.92 -0.98 -25.90
CA GLY A 16 4.14 0.33 -26.51
C GLY A 16 4.61 1.40 -25.52
N ASP A 17 4.24 1.30 -24.24
CA ASP A 17 4.78 2.19 -23.21
C ASP A 17 6.24 1.83 -22.87
N ALA A 18 6.57 0.55 -22.82
CA ALA A 18 7.93 0.07 -22.62
C ALA A 18 8.88 0.59 -23.72
N GLU A 19 8.49 0.42 -24.99
CA GLU A 19 9.27 0.91 -26.15
C GLU A 19 9.47 2.43 -26.08
N ALA A 20 8.40 3.19 -25.84
CA ALA A 20 8.50 4.65 -25.75
C ALA A 20 9.42 5.11 -24.60
N LEU A 21 9.35 4.46 -23.44
CA LEU A 21 10.21 4.75 -22.29
C LEU A 21 11.68 4.42 -22.57
N GLU A 22 11.95 3.30 -23.26
CA GLU A 22 13.30 2.93 -23.70
C GLU A 22 13.88 3.92 -24.70
N GLU A 23 13.14 4.28 -25.74
CA GLU A 23 13.55 5.27 -26.76
C GLU A 23 13.87 6.64 -26.15
N SER A 24 13.17 6.98 -25.06
CA SER A 24 13.37 8.24 -24.34
C SER A 24 14.43 8.17 -23.25
N GLY A 25 15.11 7.02 -23.07
CA GLY A 25 16.11 6.80 -22.03
C GLY A 25 15.56 6.84 -20.61
N LEU A 26 14.24 6.63 -20.44
CA LEU A 26 13.53 6.62 -19.16
C LEU A 26 13.30 5.20 -18.63
N ALA A 27 13.58 4.18 -19.44
CA ALA A 27 13.69 2.79 -19.03
C ALA A 27 14.90 2.12 -19.69
N SER A 28 15.43 1.08 -19.05
CA SER A 28 16.36 0.15 -19.70
C SER A 28 15.59 -0.92 -20.48
N PRO A 29 16.25 -1.65 -21.39
CA PRO A 29 15.81 -2.97 -21.79
C PRO A 29 15.68 -3.90 -20.57
N PRO A 30 14.87 -4.98 -20.65
CA PRO A 30 14.82 -6.01 -19.63
C PRO A 30 16.21 -6.59 -19.33
N CYS A 31 16.57 -6.63 -18.06
CA CYS A 31 17.78 -7.26 -17.56
C CYS A 31 17.62 -8.78 -17.50
N SER A 32 18.73 -9.50 -17.58
CA SER A 32 18.74 -10.98 -17.55
C SER A 32 18.23 -11.58 -16.24
N ASP A 33 18.15 -10.78 -15.18
CA ASP A 33 17.61 -11.17 -13.87
C ASP A 33 16.08 -11.04 -13.78
N GLY A 34 15.41 -10.67 -14.88
CA GLY A 34 13.95 -10.48 -14.93
C GLY A 34 13.49 -9.15 -14.36
N THR A 35 14.39 -8.17 -14.23
CA THR A 35 14.06 -6.80 -13.81
C THR A 35 14.26 -5.79 -14.95
N ARG A 36 13.72 -4.59 -14.76
CA ARG A 36 13.90 -3.43 -15.64
C ARG A 36 14.18 -2.20 -14.80
N ARG A 37 15.14 -1.38 -15.21
CA ARG A 37 15.36 -0.06 -14.60
C ARG A 37 14.38 0.93 -15.21
N ILE A 38 13.69 1.68 -14.36
CA ILE A 38 12.76 2.73 -14.76
C ILE A 38 13.01 4.01 -13.96
N HIS A 39 12.89 5.15 -14.62
CA HIS A 39 12.98 6.45 -13.99
C HIS A 39 11.85 6.61 -12.97
N LYS A 40 12.15 7.03 -11.73
CA LYS A 40 11.18 7.06 -10.63
C LYS A 40 9.92 7.84 -10.96
N ARG A 41 10.03 8.96 -11.67
CA ARG A 41 8.88 9.75 -12.20
C ARG A 41 7.91 9.01 -13.13
N ARG A 42 8.23 7.80 -13.59
CA ARG A 42 7.42 7.01 -14.54
C ARG A 42 6.83 5.74 -13.93
N LEU A 43 6.94 5.56 -12.61
CA LEU A 43 6.40 4.39 -11.92
C LEU A 43 4.87 4.39 -11.96
N ASN A 44 4.22 5.29 -11.23
CA ASN A 44 2.77 5.33 -11.07
C ASN A 44 2.20 6.73 -11.38
N ARG A 45 0.87 6.87 -11.28
CA ARG A 45 0.15 8.10 -11.62
C ARG A 45 0.50 9.30 -10.72
N SER A 46 1.17 9.11 -9.60
CA SER A 46 1.62 10.21 -8.71
C SER A 46 3.13 10.44 -8.73
N SER A 47 3.87 9.63 -9.48
CA SER A 47 5.33 9.65 -9.43
C SER A 47 5.92 10.93 -10.01
N ASP A 48 5.24 11.57 -10.96
CA ASP A 48 5.72 12.84 -11.52
C ASP A 48 5.70 13.97 -10.50
N GLU A 49 4.69 14.02 -9.63
CA GLU A 49 4.59 14.99 -8.54
C GLU A 49 5.56 14.67 -7.42
N GLU A 50 5.56 13.42 -6.97
CA GLU A 50 6.37 12.96 -5.85
C GLU A 50 7.86 13.15 -6.14
N GLU A 51 8.26 12.81 -7.36
CA GLU A 51 9.65 12.82 -7.79
C GLU A 51 9.94 14.04 -8.69
N ASN A 52 9.16 15.13 -8.55
CA ASN A 52 9.31 16.35 -9.37
C ASN A 52 10.69 17.01 -9.24
N HIS A 53 11.37 16.74 -8.12
CA HIS A 53 12.71 17.19 -7.80
C HIS A 53 13.78 16.49 -8.64
N LEU A 54 13.43 15.35 -9.26
CA LEU A 54 14.28 14.64 -10.21
C LEU A 54 14.08 15.21 -11.62
N PRO A 55 15.17 15.52 -12.33
CA PRO A 55 15.07 16.12 -13.65
C PRO A 55 14.65 15.07 -14.70
N LEU A 56 13.59 15.36 -15.47
CA LEU A 56 13.26 14.64 -16.71
C LEU A 56 14.13 15.16 -17.86
N THR A 57 15.42 14.90 -17.81
CA THR A 57 16.33 15.20 -18.92
C THR A 57 16.96 13.92 -19.41
N PRO A 58 16.82 13.57 -20.69
CA PRO A 58 17.39 12.34 -21.21
C PRO A 58 18.86 12.58 -21.56
N VAL A 59 19.83 12.18 -20.73
CA VAL A 59 21.23 12.06 -21.19
C VAL A 59 22.00 11.00 -20.40
N SER A 60 22.33 9.89 -21.09
CA SER A 60 23.10 8.70 -20.68
C SER A 60 22.54 7.87 -19.51
N MET A 61 22.52 6.54 -19.66
CA MET A 61 22.23 5.60 -18.57
C MET A 61 23.25 5.68 -17.41
N ASP A 62 24.32 6.48 -17.59
CA ASP A 62 25.31 6.88 -16.59
C ASP A 62 24.84 8.05 -15.68
N ALA A 63 23.68 8.65 -15.96
CA ALA A 63 23.06 9.63 -15.08
C ALA A 63 22.75 8.99 -13.71
N SER A 64 22.93 9.78 -12.65
CA SER A 64 22.87 9.38 -11.23
C SER A 64 21.94 8.18 -10.96
N SER A 65 22.51 7.10 -10.40
CA SER A 65 21.79 5.88 -9.99
C SER A 65 20.50 6.17 -9.22
N ASP A 66 20.42 7.32 -8.55
CA ASP A 66 19.31 7.71 -7.69
C ASP A 66 18.02 8.08 -8.45
N CYS A 67 18.10 8.36 -9.75
CA CYS A 67 16.91 8.69 -10.57
C CYS A 67 16.11 7.45 -11.01
N PHE A 68 16.73 6.27 -10.94
CA PHE A 68 16.16 5.02 -11.43
C PHE A 68 15.91 4.05 -10.29
N VAL A 69 14.96 3.15 -10.50
CA VAL A 69 14.73 1.99 -9.64
C VAL A 69 14.60 0.74 -10.51
N SER A 70 15.09 -0.39 -10.01
CA SER A 70 14.89 -1.69 -10.65
C SER A 70 13.61 -2.32 -10.12
N ILE A 71 12.71 -2.72 -11.02
CA ILE A 71 11.48 -3.45 -10.69
C ILE A 71 11.36 -4.71 -11.55
N PRO A 72 10.58 -5.71 -11.14
CA PRO A 72 10.32 -6.91 -11.96
C PRO A 72 9.64 -6.56 -13.29
N GLU A 73 9.97 -7.33 -14.33
CA GLU A 73 9.30 -7.23 -15.64
C GLU A 73 7.90 -7.85 -15.62
N ASP A 74 7.69 -8.89 -14.80
CA ASP A 74 6.44 -9.62 -14.68
C ASP A 74 5.95 -9.66 -13.23
N LEU A 75 4.65 -9.42 -13.02
CA LEU A 75 3.98 -9.56 -11.72
C LEU A 75 4.15 -10.98 -11.14
N VAL A 76 4.24 -11.99 -11.99
CA VAL A 76 4.42 -13.40 -11.59
C VAL A 76 5.80 -13.88 -12.03
N SER A 77 6.80 -13.65 -11.20
CA SER A 77 8.19 -14.03 -11.50
C SER A 77 9.02 -14.27 -10.25
N PHE A 78 10.18 -14.92 -10.44
CA PHE A 78 11.21 -15.03 -9.40
C PHE A 78 11.68 -13.64 -8.93
N ALA A 79 11.89 -12.71 -9.87
CA ALA A 79 12.26 -11.33 -9.59
C ALA A 79 11.22 -10.63 -8.69
N THR A 80 9.93 -10.90 -8.90
CA THR A 80 8.87 -10.39 -8.02
C THR A 80 9.01 -10.89 -6.59
N LEU A 81 9.28 -12.17 -6.35
CA LEU A 81 9.48 -12.66 -4.97
C LEU A 81 10.63 -11.93 -4.25
N GLN A 82 11.74 -11.68 -4.96
CA GLN A 82 12.84 -10.91 -4.40
C GLN A 82 12.46 -9.45 -4.15
N TYR A 83 11.74 -8.83 -5.10
CA TYR A 83 11.23 -7.47 -4.96
C TYR A 83 10.29 -7.31 -3.76
N LEU A 84 9.38 -8.28 -3.54
CA LEU A 84 8.50 -8.31 -2.37
C LEU A 84 9.29 -8.33 -1.05
N GLY A 85 10.54 -8.78 -1.09
CA GLY A 85 11.48 -8.70 0.02
C GLY A 85 11.90 -10.06 0.57
N TYR A 86 11.63 -11.16 -0.12
CA TYR A 86 12.25 -12.44 0.21
C TYR A 86 13.74 -12.43 -0.14
N ASN A 87 14.54 -13.09 0.69
CA ASN A 87 15.93 -13.40 0.31
C ASN A 87 15.96 -14.41 -0.84
N HIS A 88 17.12 -14.55 -1.49
CA HIS A 88 17.26 -15.42 -2.67
C HIS A 88 16.85 -16.88 -2.37
N GLN A 89 17.30 -17.44 -1.25
CA GLN A 89 17.01 -18.83 -0.89
C GLN A 89 15.51 -19.09 -0.73
N THR A 90 14.80 -18.21 -0.03
CA THR A 90 13.36 -18.34 0.19
C THR A 90 12.57 -18.06 -1.08
N ALA A 91 12.97 -17.05 -1.87
CA ALA A 91 12.40 -16.81 -3.18
C ALA A 91 12.52 -18.06 -4.08
N THR A 92 13.66 -18.76 -4.08
CA THR A 92 13.84 -20.01 -4.84
C THR A 92 12.85 -21.07 -4.40
N ARG A 93 12.68 -21.28 -3.09
CA ARG A 93 11.72 -22.28 -2.57
C ARG A 93 10.28 -21.96 -2.94
N ILE A 94 9.88 -20.69 -2.85
CA ILE A 94 8.52 -20.26 -3.23
C ILE A 94 8.32 -20.40 -4.74
N TRP A 95 9.31 -20.00 -5.54
CA TRP A 95 9.27 -20.11 -6.98
C TRP A 95 9.20 -21.56 -7.45
N GLU A 96 10.03 -22.45 -6.92
CA GLU A 96 10.00 -23.88 -7.21
C GLU A 96 8.62 -24.49 -6.89
N ARG A 97 7.98 -24.07 -5.81
CA ARG A 97 6.61 -24.50 -5.47
C ARG A 97 5.59 -23.96 -6.48
N TRP A 98 5.74 -22.70 -6.90
CA TRP A 98 4.87 -22.11 -7.91
C TRP A 98 5.02 -22.80 -9.26
N THR A 99 6.24 -23.09 -9.72
CA THR A 99 6.51 -23.72 -11.02
C THR A 99 6.16 -25.20 -11.04
N ASN A 100 6.40 -25.92 -9.93
CA ASN A 100 6.09 -27.34 -9.79
C ASN A 100 4.74 -27.54 -9.08
N TRP A 101 3.72 -26.79 -9.50
CA TRP A 101 2.41 -26.84 -8.86
C TRP A 101 1.80 -28.24 -8.99
N PRO A 102 1.31 -28.85 -7.89
CA PRO A 102 0.78 -30.20 -7.95
C PRO A 102 -0.48 -30.25 -8.82
N PRO A 103 -0.63 -31.29 -9.66
CA PRO A 103 -1.86 -31.48 -10.41
C PRO A 103 -3.01 -31.75 -9.43
N GLY A 104 -4.12 -31.03 -9.55
CA GLY A 104 -5.24 -31.16 -8.62
C GLY A 104 -6.39 -30.21 -8.90
N ARG A 105 -7.37 -30.19 -7.98
CA ARG A 105 -8.54 -29.29 -8.07
C ARG A 105 -8.20 -27.82 -7.83
N ILE A 106 -7.12 -27.55 -7.10
CA ILE A 106 -6.66 -26.19 -6.81
C ILE A 106 -5.68 -25.79 -7.90
N LYS A 107 -6.05 -24.77 -8.68
CA LYS A 107 -5.24 -24.25 -9.77
C LYS A 107 -4.54 -22.95 -9.36
N ARG A 108 -3.49 -22.57 -10.09
CA ARG A 108 -2.88 -21.24 -9.96
C ARG A 108 -3.70 -20.23 -10.72
N GLN A 109 -3.60 -18.96 -10.35
CA GLN A 109 -4.16 -17.86 -11.15
C GLN A 109 -3.66 -17.88 -12.61
N SER A 110 -2.43 -18.37 -12.86
CA SER A 110 -1.88 -18.55 -14.21
C SER A 110 -2.57 -19.65 -15.02
N ASP A 111 -3.22 -20.60 -14.34
CA ASP A 111 -3.86 -21.78 -14.96
C ASP A 111 -5.39 -21.64 -15.00
N ASP A 112 -5.96 -20.80 -14.11
CA ASP A 112 -7.39 -20.52 -13.98
C ASP A 112 -7.59 -19.13 -13.39
N PHE A 113 -8.15 -18.23 -14.19
CA PHE A 113 -8.27 -16.83 -13.82
C PHE A 113 -9.37 -16.55 -12.80
N GLU A 114 -10.41 -17.39 -12.76
CA GLU A 114 -11.58 -17.15 -11.89
C GLU A 114 -11.37 -17.75 -10.50
N ASP A 115 -10.85 -18.98 -10.43
CA ASP A 115 -10.75 -19.74 -9.19
C ASP A 115 -9.29 -20.06 -8.79
N GLY A 116 -8.31 -19.59 -9.56
CA GLY A 116 -6.90 -19.86 -9.30
C GLY A 116 -6.35 -19.07 -8.13
N ILE A 117 -5.48 -19.70 -7.34
CA ILE A 117 -4.82 -19.03 -6.21
C ILE A 117 -3.92 -17.90 -6.74
N PRO A 118 -4.12 -16.65 -6.28
CA PRO A 118 -3.26 -15.52 -6.65
C PRO A 118 -1.81 -15.74 -6.25
N PHE A 119 -0.88 -15.25 -7.07
CA PHE A 119 0.56 -15.37 -6.81
C PHE A 119 0.96 -14.80 -5.44
N ILE A 120 0.39 -13.65 -5.07
CA ILE A 120 0.62 -13.00 -3.77
C ILE A 120 0.16 -13.87 -2.60
N GLU A 121 -0.93 -14.63 -2.73
CA GLU A 121 -1.40 -15.52 -1.66
C GLU A 121 -0.45 -16.70 -1.42
N VAL A 122 0.18 -17.20 -2.49
CA VAL A 122 1.22 -18.24 -2.36
C VAL A 122 2.44 -17.68 -1.64
N ALA A 123 2.85 -16.44 -1.98
CA ALA A 123 3.94 -15.76 -1.31
C ALA A 123 3.63 -15.56 0.19
N GLU A 124 2.42 -15.13 0.56
CA GLU A 124 2.04 -14.94 1.96
C GLU A 124 1.88 -16.24 2.75
N GLY A 125 1.33 -17.28 2.13
CA GLY A 125 1.11 -18.59 2.75
C GLY A 125 2.41 -19.28 3.19
N TYR A 126 3.56 -18.85 2.66
CA TYR A 126 4.86 -19.33 3.13
C TYR A 126 5.14 -18.98 4.60
N LEU A 127 4.59 -17.85 5.08
CA LEU A 127 4.78 -17.34 6.43
C LEU A 127 4.08 -18.19 7.50
N ASP A 128 3.11 -19.02 7.12
CA ASP A 128 2.39 -19.90 8.05
C ASP A 128 3.26 -21.03 8.60
N SER A 129 4.45 -21.23 8.03
CA SER A 129 5.39 -22.27 8.45
C SER A 129 6.24 -21.90 9.68
N ALA A 130 6.26 -20.63 10.11
CA ALA A 130 7.13 -20.15 11.18
C ALA A 130 6.41 -19.38 12.29
N THR A 131 7.01 -19.43 13.50
CA THR A 131 6.48 -18.78 14.70
C THR A 131 6.55 -17.26 14.60
N ASP A 132 5.43 -16.60 14.88
CA ASP A 132 5.30 -15.15 14.92
C ASP A 132 5.78 -14.56 16.27
N THR A 133 6.12 -13.28 16.28
CA THR A 133 6.48 -12.52 17.49
C THR A 133 5.81 -11.16 17.52
N CYS A 134 5.46 -10.70 18.72
CA CYS A 134 5.07 -9.32 19.01
C CYS A 134 5.82 -8.78 20.24
N ASP A 135 7.00 -9.37 20.54
CA ASP A 135 7.80 -9.03 21.70
C ASP A 135 8.35 -7.60 21.62
N TYR A 136 8.71 -7.02 22.77
CA TYR A 136 9.43 -5.75 22.84
C TYR A 136 10.93 -5.90 22.54
N ASP A 137 11.47 -7.11 22.64
CA ASP A 137 12.86 -7.45 22.30
C ASP A 137 13.08 -7.51 20.79
N ASP A 138 13.94 -6.62 20.29
CA ASP A 138 14.27 -6.54 18.87
C ASP A 138 14.99 -7.80 18.37
N SER A 139 15.69 -8.53 19.24
CA SER A 139 16.38 -9.78 18.87
C SER A 139 15.37 -10.84 18.40
N ALA A 140 14.26 -10.98 19.12
CA ALA A 140 13.17 -11.89 18.74
C ALA A 140 12.55 -11.52 17.38
N TRP A 141 12.51 -10.23 17.03
CA TRP A 141 12.03 -9.78 15.72
C TRP A 141 13.00 -10.12 14.60
N PHE A 142 14.31 -9.89 14.80
CA PHE A 142 15.32 -10.28 13.81
C PHE A 142 15.29 -11.79 13.56
N ASP A 143 15.20 -12.61 14.61
CA ASP A 143 15.07 -14.06 14.50
C ASP A 143 13.79 -14.47 13.74
N CYS A 144 12.69 -13.74 13.94
CA CYS A 144 11.43 -14.00 13.25
C CYS A 144 11.52 -13.66 11.75
N LEU A 145 12.08 -12.50 11.40
CA LEU A 145 12.30 -12.07 10.02
C LEU A 145 13.26 -13.00 9.27
N ASP A 146 14.31 -13.48 9.94
CA ASP A 146 15.25 -14.46 9.39
C ASP A 146 14.55 -15.81 9.11
N LYS A 147 13.72 -16.30 10.04
CA LYS A 147 12.92 -17.52 9.84
C LYS A 147 11.91 -17.41 8.70
N TYR A 148 11.33 -16.22 8.50
CA TYR A 148 10.50 -15.95 7.32
C TYR A 148 11.32 -15.83 6.02
N GLY A 149 12.65 -15.74 6.12
CA GLY A 149 13.54 -15.63 4.99
C GLY A 149 13.45 -14.27 4.31
N MET A 150 13.32 -13.21 5.11
CA MET A 150 13.29 -11.83 4.61
C MET A 150 14.69 -11.39 4.17
N SER A 151 14.74 -10.49 3.19
CA SER A 151 15.96 -9.84 2.75
C SER A 151 16.46 -8.87 3.83
N THR A 152 17.76 -8.54 3.78
CA THR A 152 18.35 -7.53 4.67
C THR A 152 17.68 -6.17 4.49
N GLU A 153 17.33 -5.81 3.25
CA GLU A 153 16.67 -4.54 2.93
C GLU A 153 15.30 -4.45 3.62
N LEU A 154 14.44 -5.46 3.44
CA LEU A 154 13.12 -5.48 4.06
C LEU A 154 13.22 -5.57 5.59
N THR A 155 14.16 -6.36 6.10
CA THR A 155 14.44 -6.45 7.53
C THR A 155 14.77 -5.07 8.11
N HIS A 156 15.66 -4.31 7.48
CA HIS A 156 16.00 -2.94 7.91
C HIS A 156 14.83 -1.97 7.74
N ALA A 157 13.95 -2.16 6.75
CA ALA A 157 12.78 -1.32 6.56
C ALA A 157 11.74 -1.51 7.66
N ILE A 158 11.47 -2.76 8.05
CA ILE A 158 10.57 -3.09 9.16
C ILE A 158 11.19 -2.65 10.49
N MET A 159 12.46 -2.98 10.72
CA MET A 159 13.15 -2.74 12.00
C MET A 159 13.67 -1.31 12.19
N ASP A 160 13.34 -0.38 11.30
CA ASP A 160 13.76 1.01 11.41
C ASP A 160 13.31 1.60 12.76
N THR A 161 14.29 2.00 13.58
CA THR A 161 14.06 2.47 14.95
C THR A 161 13.18 3.70 14.98
N LYS A 162 13.18 4.51 13.91
CA LYS A 162 12.30 5.68 13.81
C LYS A 162 10.84 5.31 13.85
N PHE A 163 10.45 4.08 13.51
CA PHE A 163 9.07 3.60 13.47
C PHE A 163 8.77 2.53 14.52
N ARG A 164 9.65 2.35 15.52
CA ARG A 164 9.51 1.31 16.56
C ARG A 164 8.13 1.34 17.24
N HIS A 165 7.59 2.53 17.50
CA HIS A 165 6.27 2.65 18.14
C HIS A 165 5.14 2.10 17.26
N ILE A 166 5.19 2.35 15.94
CA ILE A 166 4.22 1.74 15.00
C ILE A 166 4.52 0.25 14.84
N ARG A 167 5.78 -0.15 14.68
CA ARG A 167 6.14 -1.57 14.55
C ARG A 167 5.57 -2.41 15.70
N LEU A 168 5.58 -1.91 16.93
CA LEU A 168 5.07 -2.67 18.09
C LEU A 168 3.53 -2.66 18.23
N THR A 169 2.79 -2.03 17.33
CA THR A 169 1.32 -2.09 17.36
C THR A 169 0.79 -3.40 16.80
N GLN A 170 1.59 -4.12 16.03
CA GLN A 170 1.23 -5.38 15.38
C GLN A 170 2.38 -6.39 15.46
N SER A 171 2.11 -7.64 15.09
CA SER A 171 3.12 -8.70 15.09
C SER A 171 4.08 -8.61 13.90
N CYS A 172 5.19 -9.34 13.98
CA CYS A 172 6.16 -9.45 12.90
C CYS A 172 5.52 -10.00 11.63
N LYS A 173 4.74 -11.09 11.75
CA LYS A 173 4.00 -11.67 10.62
C LYS A 173 3.06 -10.67 9.97
N PHE A 174 2.33 -9.89 10.76
CA PHE A 174 1.44 -8.86 10.25
C PHE A 174 2.21 -7.87 9.37
N TRP A 175 3.34 -7.32 9.86
CA TRP A 175 4.09 -6.34 9.09
C TRP A 175 4.74 -6.92 7.84
N VAL A 176 5.18 -8.19 7.88
CA VAL A 176 5.68 -8.87 6.69
C VAL A 176 4.55 -9.02 5.67
N GLN A 177 3.41 -9.60 6.04
CA GLN A 177 2.25 -9.76 5.16
C GLN A 177 1.77 -8.43 4.56
N ASP A 178 1.64 -7.41 5.41
CA ASP A 178 1.27 -6.05 4.99
C ASP A 178 2.29 -5.49 3.99
N THR A 179 3.60 -5.71 4.20
CA THR A 179 4.64 -5.22 3.29
C THR A 179 4.66 -5.97 1.96
N LEU A 180 4.47 -7.30 1.97
CA LEU A 180 4.40 -8.09 0.73
C LEU A 180 3.25 -7.58 -0.14
N LYS A 181 2.06 -7.40 0.45
CA LYS A 181 0.91 -6.83 -0.26
C LYS A 181 1.15 -5.41 -0.74
N LEU A 182 1.71 -4.57 0.12
CA LEU A 182 2.06 -3.18 -0.20
C LEU A 182 2.94 -3.12 -1.45
N ARG A 183 4.01 -3.91 -1.49
CA ARG A 183 4.94 -3.95 -2.63
C ARG A 183 4.29 -4.54 -3.87
N TYR A 184 3.54 -5.64 -3.74
CA TYR A 184 2.86 -6.27 -4.87
C TYR A 184 1.85 -5.31 -5.52
N ARG A 185 1.01 -4.66 -4.71
CA ARG A 185 0.06 -3.65 -5.18
C ARG A 185 0.75 -2.45 -5.82
N GLY A 186 1.95 -2.11 -5.36
CA GLY A 186 2.80 -1.10 -6.00
C GLY A 186 3.15 -1.45 -7.45
N LEU A 187 3.48 -2.71 -7.72
CA LEU A 187 3.73 -3.18 -9.09
C LEU A 187 2.45 -3.18 -9.94
N GLU A 188 1.30 -3.55 -9.36
CA GLU A 188 0.01 -3.44 -10.05
C GLU A 188 -0.31 -1.97 -10.41
N GLU A 189 -0.01 -1.00 -9.53
CA GLU A 189 -0.20 0.43 -9.84
C GLU A 189 0.75 0.89 -10.97
N VAL A 190 1.97 0.35 -11.04
CA VAL A 190 2.89 0.60 -12.16
C VAL A 190 2.31 0.04 -13.46
N GLN A 191 1.75 -1.17 -13.42
CA GLN A 191 1.10 -1.80 -14.58
C GLN A 191 -0.11 -1.01 -15.06
N GLU A 192 -1.00 -0.61 -14.14
CA GLU A 192 -2.14 0.26 -14.42
C GLU A 192 -1.69 1.57 -15.08
N ALA A 193 -0.64 2.21 -14.55
CA ALA A 193 -0.07 3.44 -15.08
C ALA A 193 0.57 3.26 -16.47
N SER A 194 1.26 2.16 -16.70
CA SER A 194 1.85 1.83 -18.01
C SER A 194 0.76 1.63 -19.08
N CYS A 195 -0.28 0.88 -18.75
CA CYS A 195 -1.44 0.70 -19.64
C CYS A 195 -2.15 2.02 -19.94
N GLU A 196 -2.25 2.92 -18.96
CA GLU A 196 -2.86 4.24 -19.13
C GLU A 196 -2.04 5.13 -20.08
N ARG A 197 -0.71 5.14 -19.93
CA ARG A 197 0.20 5.87 -20.82
C ARG A 197 0.14 5.38 -22.26
N GLU A 198 0.13 4.07 -22.47
CA GLU A 198 -0.03 3.49 -23.81
C GLU A 198 -1.37 3.90 -24.44
N ARG A 199 -2.48 3.77 -23.69
CA ARG A 199 -3.82 4.19 -24.16
C ARG A 199 -3.90 5.68 -24.47
N ALA A 200 -3.27 6.53 -23.66
CA ALA A 200 -3.20 7.97 -23.93
C ALA A 200 -2.48 8.25 -25.25
N THR A 201 -1.35 7.57 -25.48
CA THR A 201 -0.57 7.68 -26.73
C THR A 201 -1.39 7.25 -27.95
N GLN A 202 -2.10 6.11 -27.86
CA GLN A 202 -2.95 5.60 -28.95
C GLN A 202 -4.13 6.54 -29.28
N ARG A 203 -4.79 7.12 -28.27
CA ARG A 203 -5.90 8.07 -28.46
C ARG A 203 -5.47 9.33 -29.20
N GLU A 204 -4.26 9.81 -28.93
CA GLU A 204 -3.74 11.00 -29.58
C GLU A 204 -3.26 10.75 -31.01
N ALA A 205 -2.63 9.60 -31.27
CA ALA A 205 -2.30 9.18 -32.63
C ALA A 205 -3.55 9.12 -33.55
N SER A 206 -4.71 8.89 -32.94
CA SER A 206 -6.01 8.85 -33.63
C SER A 206 -6.66 10.23 -33.84
N ARG A 207 -6.09 11.33 -33.29
CA ARG A 207 -6.65 12.69 -33.42
C ARG A 207 -6.02 13.42 -34.62
N PRO A 208 -6.80 13.82 -35.65
CA PRO A 208 -6.28 14.61 -36.77
C PRO A 208 -5.92 16.03 -36.30
N GLY A 209 -4.68 16.47 -36.53
CA GLY A 209 -4.30 17.90 -36.50
C GLY A 209 -3.43 18.38 -35.33
N THR A 210 -2.88 17.51 -34.49
CA THR A 210 -1.98 17.94 -33.40
C THR A 210 -0.54 18.08 -33.90
N ASN A 211 -0.10 19.30 -34.21
CA ASN A 211 1.18 19.59 -34.88
C ASN A 211 2.45 19.59 -34.00
N ASN A 212 2.37 19.21 -32.72
CA ASN A 212 3.56 18.90 -31.89
C ASN A 212 3.13 18.46 -30.48
N PRO A 213 2.77 17.20 -30.28
CA PRO A 213 2.63 16.68 -28.93
C PRO A 213 4.03 16.18 -28.52
N GLY A 214 4.61 16.69 -27.41
CA GLY A 214 5.98 16.33 -26.95
C GLY A 214 6.20 14.82 -26.79
N PRO A 215 7.44 14.33 -26.55
CA PRO A 215 7.75 12.89 -26.57
C PRO A 215 6.75 12.09 -25.72
N PRO A 216 6.11 11.02 -26.24
CA PRO A 216 5.04 10.29 -25.55
C PRO A 216 5.42 9.85 -24.14
N ALA A 217 6.66 9.36 -23.99
CA ALA A 217 7.21 8.88 -22.73
C ALA A 217 7.55 9.98 -21.71
N GLN A 218 7.65 11.25 -22.15
CA GLN A 218 7.85 12.37 -21.23
C GLN A 218 6.53 12.94 -20.70
N ARG A 219 5.38 12.44 -21.13
CA ARG A 219 4.08 12.95 -20.70
C ARG A 219 3.68 12.42 -19.34
N SER A 220 3.09 13.31 -18.56
CA SER A 220 2.55 13.01 -17.25
C SER A 220 1.10 12.57 -17.36
N ILE A 221 0.77 11.40 -16.79
CA ILE A 221 -0.63 11.00 -16.57
C ILE A 221 -1.21 11.59 -15.28
N SER A 222 -0.44 12.40 -14.56
CA SER A 222 -0.85 13.00 -13.30
C SER A 222 -1.87 14.13 -13.44
N GLU A 223 -2.00 14.75 -14.63
CA GLU A 223 -2.96 15.84 -14.84
C GLU A 223 -4.41 15.42 -14.59
N SER A 224 -4.75 14.15 -14.87
CA SER A 224 -6.07 13.60 -14.57
C SER A 224 -6.34 13.55 -13.06
N LEU A 225 -5.31 13.28 -12.24
CA LEU A 225 -5.40 13.33 -10.78
C LEU A 225 -5.49 14.76 -10.24
N ARG A 226 -4.74 15.71 -10.81
CA ARG A 226 -4.77 17.12 -10.37
C ARG A 226 -6.14 17.77 -10.54
N SER A 227 -6.90 17.30 -11.52
CA SER A 227 -8.24 17.79 -11.80
C SER A 227 -9.31 17.14 -10.90
N ALA A 228 -8.94 16.16 -10.08
CA ALA A 228 -9.86 15.47 -9.20
C ALA A 228 -10.22 16.36 -7.99
N PRO A 229 -11.51 16.74 -7.79
CA PRO A 229 -11.91 17.65 -6.72
C PRO A 229 -11.70 17.09 -5.30
N TRP A 230 -11.50 15.77 -5.17
CA TRP A 230 -11.23 15.09 -3.90
C TRP A 230 -9.73 14.96 -3.58
N MET A 231 -8.83 15.36 -4.47
CA MET A 231 -7.39 15.34 -4.24
C MET A 231 -6.88 16.76 -4.03
N SER A 232 -6.16 16.97 -2.93
CA SER A 232 -5.47 18.25 -2.69
C SER A 232 -4.34 18.43 -3.71
N PRO A 233 -4.20 19.62 -4.33
CA PRO A 233 -3.04 19.93 -5.17
C PRO A 233 -1.75 20.11 -4.34
N GLU A 234 -1.90 20.34 -3.04
CA GLU A 234 -0.82 20.53 -2.09
C GLU A 234 -0.41 19.20 -1.44
N THR A 235 0.89 19.04 -1.19
CA THR A 235 1.40 17.88 -0.44
C THR A 235 0.85 17.89 0.98
N ALA A 236 0.72 16.70 1.56
CA ALA A 236 0.23 16.54 2.93
C ALA A 236 1.07 17.34 3.93
N LEU A 237 2.37 17.54 3.68
CA LEU A 237 3.31 18.27 4.55
C LEU A 237 3.39 19.78 4.28
N SER A 238 2.60 20.32 3.36
CA SER A 238 2.59 21.74 3.06
C SER A 238 2.13 22.58 4.26
N SER A 239 2.54 23.85 4.30
CA SER A 239 2.04 24.81 5.28
C SER A 239 0.53 25.01 5.15
N PHE A 240 -0.01 24.91 3.94
CA PHE A 240 -1.44 24.94 3.67
C PHE A 240 -2.17 23.76 4.34
N ALA A 241 -1.72 22.52 4.09
CA ALA A 241 -2.32 21.33 4.68
C ALA A 241 -2.22 21.32 6.22
N THR A 242 -1.09 21.80 6.76
CA THR A 242 -0.87 21.91 8.20
C THR A 242 -1.74 23.00 8.83
N GLY A 243 -1.91 24.15 8.15
CA GLY A 243 -2.79 25.22 8.60
C GLY A 243 -4.28 24.86 8.50
N ALA A 244 -4.67 24.14 7.44
CA ALA A 244 -6.03 23.64 7.23
C ALA A 244 -6.43 22.52 8.19
N ALA A 245 -5.46 21.91 8.89
CA ALA A 245 -5.72 20.94 9.95
C ALA A 245 -6.26 21.58 11.24
N ALA A 246 -6.29 22.91 11.36
CA ALA A 246 -6.95 23.58 12.47
C ALA A 246 -8.46 23.27 12.47
N ASN A 247 -8.98 22.77 13.60
CA ASN A 247 -10.39 22.38 13.74
C ASN A 247 -11.32 23.53 13.33
N LYS A 248 -12.18 23.26 12.34
CA LYS A 248 -13.28 24.15 12.01
C LYS A 248 -14.32 24.08 13.14
N PRO A 249 -14.86 25.20 13.63
CA PRO A 249 -15.91 25.17 14.64
C PRO A 249 -17.10 24.30 14.19
N GLY A 250 -17.47 23.32 15.02
CA GLY A 250 -18.59 22.42 14.73
C GLY A 250 -18.23 21.15 13.93
N GLU A 251 -16.97 20.97 13.56
CA GLU A 251 -16.48 19.79 12.83
C GLU A 251 -15.25 19.19 13.55
N ILE A 252 -15.11 17.87 13.45
CA ILE A 252 -13.90 17.14 13.84
C ILE A 252 -13.20 16.61 12.59
N GLN A 253 -11.88 16.79 12.55
CA GLN A 253 -11.03 16.24 11.51
C GLN A 253 -10.41 14.92 11.98
N LEU A 254 -10.49 13.92 11.11
CA LEU A 254 -9.95 12.58 11.32
C LEU A 254 -8.98 12.25 10.19
N TYR A 255 -7.86 11.60 10.53
CA TYR A 255 -6.76 11.37 9.61
C TYR A 255 -6.37 9.88 9.55
N LYS A 256 -6.05 9.40 8.35
CA LYS A 256 -5.48 8.06 8.15
C LYS A 256 -4.34 8.13 7.15
N GLY A 257 -3.15 7.71 7.57
CA GLY A 257 -2.01 7.55 6.68
C GLY A 257 -1.99 6.16 6.09
N MET A 258 -1.87 6.07 4.76
CA MET A 258 -1.84 4.79 4.07
C MET A 258 -1.20 4.91 2.70
N ASP A 259 -1.04 3.76 2.07
CA ASP A 259 -0.57 3.65 0.70
C ASP A 259 -1.65 4.10 -0.30
N LYS A 260 -1.22 4.84 -1.34
CA LYS A 260 -2.13 5.43 -2.32
C LYS A 260 -2.82 4.36 -3.17
N ALA A 261 -2.11 3.28 -3.52
CA ALA A 261 -2.62 2.27 -4.44
C ALA A 261 -3.85 1.52 -3.89
N TRP A 262 -4.07 1.59 -2.58
CA TRP A 262 -5.28 1.07 -1.93
C TRP A 262 -6.51 1.97 -2.11
N ILE A 263 -6.33 3.28 -2.28
CA ILE A 263 -7.46 4.23 -2.33
C ILE A 263 -7.88 4.61 -3.76
N ASN A 264 -7.38 3.92 -4.79
CA ASN A 264 -7.74 4.20 -6.19
C ASN A 264 -9.27 4.18 -6.41
N ASP A 265 -9.99 3.30 -5.71
CA ASP A 265 -11.45 3.18 -5.80
C ASP A 265 -12.23 3.96 -4.73
N LEU A 266 -11.55 4.74 -3.87
CA LEU A 266 -12.20 5.43 -2.76
C LEU A 266 -13.31 6.37 -3.26
N PHE A 267 -13.05 7.09 -4.35
CA PHE A 267 -14.02 7.98 -4.99
C PHE A 267 -14.34 7.44 -6.38
N ARG A 268 -15.57 6.97 -6.57
CA ARG A 268 -16.01 6.44 -7.86
C ARG A 268 -16.50 7.56 -8.77
N GLY A 269 -16.46 7.32 -10.08
CA GLY A 269 -16.86 8.32 -11.09
C GLY A 269 -18.35 8.72 -11.02
N ASP A 270 -19.18 7.95 -10.32
CA ASP A 270 -20.58 8.26 -10.03
C ASP A 270 -20.77 9.16 -8.79
N GLY A 271 -19.67 9.55 -8.14
CA GLY A 271 -19.66 10.35 -6.91
C GLY A 271 -19.86 9.54 -5.62
N SER A 272 -19.98 8.21 -5.71
CA SER A 272 -20.07 7.35 -4.53
C SER A 272 -18.69 7.12 -3.89
N VAL A 273 -18.69 6.89 -2.57
CA VAL A 273 -17.48 6.63 -1.79
C VAL A 273 -17.40 5.16 -1.38
N HIS A 274 -16.32 4.48 -1.75
CA HIS A 274 -16.08 3.09 -1.37
C HIS A 274 -15.15 3.01 -0.15
N PHE A 275 -15.73 2.94 1.04
CA PHE A 275 -14.97 2.87 2.30
C PHE A 275 -14.24 1.53 2.53
N GLY A 276 -14.50 0.51 1.71
CA GLY A 276 -13.89 -0.82 1.84
C GLY A 276 -12.37 -0.77 1.75
N CYS A 277 -11.79 0.17 0.99
CA CYS A 277 -10.35 0.34 0.92
C CYS A 277 -9.71 0.95 2.17
N LEU A 278 -10.51 1.59 3.04
CA LEU A 278 -10.04 2.17 4.30
C LEU A 278 -10.10 1.16 5.46
N ALA A 279 -10.61 -0.04 5.21
CA ALA A 279 -10.67 -1.14 6.16
C ALA A 279 -9.28 -1.51 6.69
N SER A 280 -9.14 -1.61 8.02
CA SER A 280 -8.00 -2.28 8.62
C SER A 280 -8.24 -3.79 8.66
N ARG A 281 -7.23 -4.60 8.33
CA ARG A 281 -7.32 -6.06 8.41
C ARG A 281 -7.53 -6.51 9.86
N SER A 282 -8.34 -7.55 10.01
CA SER A 282 -8.47 -8.31 11.25
C SER A 282 -7.30 -9.31 11.39
N PRO A 283 -6.81 -9.56 12.62
CA PRO A 283 -7.18 -8.90 13.86
C PRO A 283 -6.57 -7.49 14.02
N ALA A 284 -7.34 -6.57 14.58
CA ALA A 284 -6.94 -5.20 14.93
C ALA A 284 -7.25 -4.90 16.40
N ASP A 285 -6.77 -3.78 16.94
CA ASP A 285 -6.86 -3.46 18.38
C ASP A 285 -8.27 -3.51 18.96
N PHE A 286 -9.27 -3.05 18.21
CA PHE A 286 -10.68 -3.03 18.64
C PHE A 286 -11.57 -3.94 17.79
N SER A 287 -10.98 -4.75 16.91
CA SER A 287 -11.75 -5.69 16.09
C SER A 287 -11.03 -7.01 15.90
N SER A 288 -11.60 -8.09 16.45
CA SER A 288 -11.11 -9.47 16.24
C SER A 288 -11.40 -9.96 14.83
N LYS A 289 -12.70 -10.07 14.49
CA LYS A 289 -13.18 -10.73 13.26
C LYS A 289 -13.97 -9.81 12.33
N GLN A 290 -14.16 -8.55 12.72
CA GLN A 290 -14.92 -7.59 11.92
C GLN A 290 -13.98 -6.65 11.20
N VAL A 291 -14.42 -6.18 10.05
CA VAL A 291 -13.73 -5.08 9.38
C VAL A 291 -14.05 -3.79 10.13
N GLY A 292 -13.00 -3.07 10.53
CA GLY A 292 -13.12 -1.75 11.17
C GLY A 292 -12.28 -0.72 10.43
N ILE A 293 -12.73 0.53 10.44
CA ILE A 293 -11.99 1.66 9.86
C ILE A 293 -11.43 2.48 11.02
N TYR A 294 -10.12 2.66 11.02
CA TYR A 294 -9.39 3.37 12.06
C TYR A 294 -8.90 4.71 11.51
N PHE A 295 -9.18 5.77 12.25
CA PHE A 295 -8.64 7.11 12.04
C PHE A 295 -8.00 7.61 13.33
N ALA A 296 -7.01 8.48 13.18
CA ALA A 296 -6.43 9.26 14.27
C ALA A 296 -7.03 10.67 14.29
N VAL A 297 -7.23 11.22 15.48
CA VAL A 297 -7.56 12.64 15.64
C VAL A 297 -6.35 13.54 15.42
N ASP A 298 -5.15 13.02 15.69
CA ASP A 298 -3.89 13.72 15.46
C ASP A 298 -3.36 13.41 14.05
N ARG A 299 -3.20 14.47 13.24
CA ARG A 299 -2.64 14.36 11.89
C ARG A 299 -1.23 13.80 11.90
N GLU A 300 -0.41 14.10 12.91
CA GLU A 300 0.97 13.63 12.98
C GLU A 300 1.04 12.10 13.14
N VAL A 301 0.06 11.49 13.81
CA VAL A 301 -0.05 10.03 13.87
C VAL A 301 -0.27 9.47 12.47
N ALA A 302 -1.19 10.05 11.68
CA ALA A 302 -1.43 9.63 10.31
C ALA A 302 -0.19 9.82 9.42
N VAL A 303 0.51 10.96 9.54
CA VAL A 303 1.77 11.21 8.82
C VAL A 303 2.81 10.14 9.16
N TYR A 304 2.94 9.80 10.44
CA TYR A 304 3.89 8.80 10.89
C TYR A 304 3.59 7.39 10.33
N TYR A 305 2.31 6.99 10.25
CA TYR A 305 1.89 5.75 9.57
C TYR A 305 2.19 5.77 8.07
N ALA A 306 1.93 6.89 7.38
CA ALA A 306 2.25 7.04 5.96
C ALA A 306 3.76 6.96 5.70
N CYS A 307 4.58 7.60 6.55
CA CYS A 307 6.04 7.50 6.46
C CYS A 307 6.54 6.07 6.68
N TYR A 308 5.95 5.31 7.61
CA TYR A 308 6.33 3.92 7.82
C TYR A 308 5.92 3.03 6.62
N ALA A 309 4.76 3.27 6.02
CA ALA A 309 4.38 2.62 4.76
C ALA A 309 5.40 2.95 3.65
N LYS A 310 5.77 4.23 3.49
CA LYS A 310 6.77 4.67 2.51
C LYS A 310 8.15 4.05 2.75
N ARG A 311 8.56 3.89 4.01
CA ARG A 311 9.84 3.25 4.37
C ARG A 311 9.93 1.79 3.92
N ARG A 312 8.80 1.10 3.91
CA ARG A 312 8.66 -0.32 3.55
C ARG A 312 8.30 -0.53 2.09
N SER A 313 7.69 0.46 1.43
CA SER A 313 7.37 0.39 0.01
C SER A 313 8.63 0.55 -0.85
N GLY A 314 8.60 -0.04 -2.05
CA GLY A 314 9.65 0.16 -3.05
C GLY A 314 9.34 1.32 -4.01
N VAL A 315 8.09 1.39 -4.48
CA VAL A 315 7.68 2.26 -5.60
C VAL A 315 6.40 3.04 -5.35
N ASN A 316 5.70 2.77 -4.25
CA ASN A 316 4.38 3.32 -4.02
C ASN A 316 4.43 4.74 -3.47
N ALA A 317 3.45 5.55 -3.87
CA ALA A 317 3.15 6.81 -3.21
C ALA A 317 2.31 6.58 -1.95
N VAL A 318 2.43 7.48 -0.97
CA VAL A 318 1.62 7.46 0.26
C VAL A 318 0.77 8.72 0.39
N VAL A 319 -0.34 8.61 1.10
CA VAL A 319 -1.35 9.66 1.23
C VAL A 319 -1.84 9.78 2.66
N ILE A 320 -2.37 10.97 2.98
CA ILE A 320 -3.17 11.20 4.18
C ILE A 320 -4.62 11.36 3.74
N VAL A 321 -5.46 10.41 4.14
CA VAL A 321 -6.91 10.50 4.00
C VAL A 321 -7.43 11.36 5.14
N GLN A 322 -8.11 12.45 4.81
CA GLN A 322 -8.78 13.33 5.77
C GLN A 322 -10.29 13.15 5.68
N ALA A 323 -10.93 12.87 6.80
CA ALA A 323 -12.38 12.80 6.94
C ALA A 323 -12.85 13.94 7.86
N THR A 324 -13.81 14.73 7.36
CA THR A 324 -14.46 15.82 8.11
C THR A 324 -15.82 15.34 8.58
N ILE A 325 -16.06 15.34 9.89
CA ILE A 325 -17.33 14.88 10.48
C ILE A 325 -17.94 16.02 11.31
N PRO A 326 -19.23 16.37 11.12
CA PRO A 326 -19.91 17.31 12.00
C PRO A 326 -19.98 16.78 13.42
N ASN A 327 -19.68 17.63 14.42
CA ASN A 327 -19.74 17.23 15.84
C ASN A 327 -21.11 16.67 16.23
N SER A 328 -22.18 17.26 15.68
CA SER A 328 -23.55 16.81 15.89
C SER A 328 -23.79 15.35 15.48
N ALA A 329 -23.07 14.83 14.49
CA ALA A 329 -23.19 13.44 14.08
C ALA A 329 -22.69 12.49 15.17
N ILE A 330 -21.58 12.84 15.85
CA ILE A 330 -21.03 12.06 16.96
C ILE A 330 -21.86 12.26 18.22
N GLU A 331 -22.23 13.51 18.54
CA GLU A 331 -23.01 13.87 19.72
C GLU A 331 -24.43 13.28 19.70
N SER A 332 -24.98 12.98 18.51
CA SER A 332 -26.26 12.29 18.37
C SER A 332 -26.21 10.81 18.75
N LEU A 333 -25.02 10.20 18.83
CA LEU A 333 -24.87 8.79 19.18
C LEU A 333 -25.01 8.62 20.70
N THR A 334 -25.84 7.65 21.09
CA THR A 334 -25.98 7.23 22.49
C THR A 334 -25.66 5.75 22.64
N PRO A 335 -25.26 5.26 23.83
CA PRO A 335 -25.09 3.83 24.04
C PRO A 335 -26.36 3.06 23.61
N PRO A 336 -26.25 1.97 22.84
CA PRO A 336 -25.04 1.18 22.59
C PRO A 336 -24.22 1.59 21.35
N ASP A 337 -24.68 2.55 20.53
CA ASP A 337 -24.07 2.90 19.24
C ASP A 337 -22.69 3.55 19.36
N ILE A 338 -22.38 4.14 20.52
CA ILE A 338 -21.05 4.68 20.85
C ILE A 338 -20.48 3.99 22.09
N GLN A 339 -19.20 3.66 22.06
CA GLN A 339 -18.46 3.10 23.18
C GLN A 339 -17.14 3.83 23.38
N HIS A 340 -16.73 3.96 24.65
CA HIS A 340 -15.48 4.60 25.04
C HIS A 340 -14.62 3.58 25.78
N VAL A 341 -13.34 3.49 25.42
CA VAL A 341 -12.39 2.56 26.06
C VAL A 341 -11.00 3.15 26.10
N TYR A 342 -10.49 3.40 27.29
CA TYR A 342 -9.26 4.16 27.48
C TYR A 342 -8.16 3.32 28.15
N TRP A 343 -6.94 3.48 27.65
CA TRP A 343 -5.74 3.02 28.35
C TRP A 343 -5.57 3.79 29.68
N PRO A 344 -5.10 3.16 30.78
CA PRO A 344 -4.67 1.77 30.93
C PRO A 344 -5.72 0.84 31.58
N SER A 345 -7.02 1.05 31.31
CA SER A 345 -8.08 0.27 31.97
C SER A 345 -7.99 -1.24 31.71
N MET A 346 -8.46 -2.05 32.67
CA MET A 346 -8.51 -3.51 32.50
C MET A 346 -9.44 -3.94 31.37
N GLU A 347 -10.51 -3.17 31.13
CA GLU A 347 -11.41 -3.40 30.00
C GLU A 347 -10.68 -3.17 28.67
N TRP A 348 -9.93 -2.08 28.53
CA TRP A 348 -9.09 -1.83 27.36
C TRP A 348 -8.08 -2.96 27.14
N LYS A 349 -7.36 -3.37 28.20
CA LYS A 349 -6.33 -4.43 28.11
C LYS A 349 -6.95 -5.75 27.67
N SER A 350 -8.11 -6.09 28.23
CA SER A 350 -8.84 -7.30 27.89
C SER A 350 -9.35 -7.26 26.45
N LEU A 351 -9.88 -6.12 26.01
CA LEU A 351 -10.36 -5.92 24.64
C LEU A 351 -9.23 -6.08 23.62
N VAL A 352 -8.16 -5.29 23.77
CA VAL A 352 -7.03 -5.28 22.82
C VAL A 352 -6.35 -6.64 22.77
N LEU A 353 -6.07 -7.26 23.92
CA LEU A 353 -5.48 -8.59 23.96
C LEU A 353 -6.37 -9.64 23.27
N THR A 354 -7.68 -9.62 23.54
CA THR A 354 -8.62 -10.57 22.95
C THR A 354 -8.73 -10.38 21.44
N CYS A 355 -8.81 -9.12 20.98
CA CYS A 355 -8.91 -8.81 19.57
C CYS A 355 -7.64 -9.20 18.81
N ARG A 356 -6.45 -8.81 19.28
CA ARG A 356 -5.16 -9.14 18.66
C ARG A 356 -4.90 -10.65 18.57
N GLN A 357 -5.42 -11.43 19.51
CA GLN A 357 -5.30 -12.89 19.50
C GLN A 357 -6.35 -13.59 18.63
N ASP A 358 -7.15 -12.84 17.86
CA ASP A 358 -8.30 -13.32 17.09
C ASP A 358 -9.27 -14.20 17.91
N ARG A 359 -9.40 -13.87 19.20
CA ARG A 359 -10.26 -14.62 20.12
C ARG A 359 -11.68 -14.07 20.10
N LYS A 360 -12.64 -14.95 20.36
CA LYS A 360 -14.05 -14.56 20.50
C LYS A 360 -14.22 -13.64 21.71
N LEU A 361 -14.83 -12.48 21.49
CA LEU A 361 -15.13 -11.53 22.57
C LEU A 361 -16.09 -12.13 23.61
N SER A 362 -15.75 -11.92 24.89
CA SER A 362 -16.61 -12.26 26.04
C SER A 362 -17.92 -11.45 26.01
N SER A 363 -18.94 -11.88 26.75
CA SER A 363 -20.24 -11.19 26.78
C SER A 363 -20.12 -9.71 27.12
N GLN A 364 -19.24 -9.35 28.06
CA GLN A 364 -18.98 -7.97 28.48
C GLN A 364 -18.33 -7.11 27.39
N LEU A 365 -17.44 -7.69 26.57
CA LEU A 365 -16.73 -6.99 25.50
C LEU A 365 -17.52 -6.92 24.19
N ARG A 366 -18.63 -7.66 24.04
CA ARG A 366 -19.45 -7.64 22.82
C ARG A 366 -20.03 -6.26 22.50
N LYS A 367 -20.18 -5.37 23.49
CA LYS A 367 -20.64 -3.99 23.28
C LYS A 367 -19.77 -3.22 22.27
N PHE A 368 -18.45 -3.46 22.28
CA PHE A 368 -17.52 -2.82 21.32
C PHE A 368 -17.70 -3.32 19.89
N LYS A 369 -18.11 -4.58 19.73
CA LYS A 369 -18.42 -5.18 18.42
C LYS A 369 -19.72 -4.61 17.82
N LEU A 370 -20.66 -4.22 18.67
CA LEU A 370 -21.99 -3.75 18.25
C LEU A 370 -22.04 -2.23 18.06
N ALA A 371 -21.05 -1.51 18.56
CA ALA A 371 -20.96 -0.06 18.43
C ALA A 371 -20.72 0.34 16.98
N LYS A 372 -21.34 1.45 16.56
CA LYS A 372 -21.02 2.13 15.30
C LYS A 372 -19.73 2.92 15.40
N LEU A 373 -19.43 3.43 16.60
CA LEU A 373 -18.22 4.19 16.90
C LEU A 373 -17.59 3.72 18.21
N VAL A 374 -16.30 3.43 18.18
CA VAL A 374 -15.49 3.18 19.38
C VAL A 374 -14.44 4.27 19.46
N ILE A 375 -14.45 5.02 20.56
CA ILE A 375 -13.43 6.04 20.86
C ILE A 375 -12.48 5.44 21.89
N GLY A 376 -11.19 5.38 21.57
CA GLY A 376 -10.19 4.86 22.50
C GLY A 376 -8.79 5.40 22.23
N ILE A 377 -7.99 5.44 23.29
CA ILE A 377 -6.61 5.93 23.24
C ILE A 377 -5.65 4.77 22.95
N HIS A 378 -4.75 4.96 21.99
CA HIS A 378 -3.62 4.06 21.75
C HIS A 378 -2.39 4.50 22.56
N LEU A 379 -1.64 3.52 23.10
CA LEU A 379 -0.53 3.62 24.06
C LEU A 379 0.22 4.96 24.21
N GLN A 380 0.23 5.47 25.44
CA GLN A 380 1.18 6.48 25.94
C GLN A 380 2.48 5.79 26.40
N GLN A 381 3.55 5.87 25.60
CA GLN A 381 4.94 5.76 26.11
C GLN A 381 5.87 6.65 25.29
N THR A 382 5.72 7.98 25.44
CA THR A 382 6.77 9.02 25.62
C THR A 382 6.24 10.40 25.19
N LYS A 383 6.03 11.28 26.18
CA LYS A 383 5.93 12.77 26.16
C LYS A 383 5.22 13.57 25.05
N HIS A 384 4.70 13.01 23.96
CA HIS A 384 3.94 13.78 22.96
C HIS A 384 2.71 13.00 22.42
N GLY A 385 1.51 13.55 22.68
CA GLY A 385 0.22 13.41 21.95
C GLY A 385 -0.34 12.02 21.65
N LEU A 386 -1.38 11.55 22.35
CA LEU A 386 -2.81 11.62 22.00
C LEU A 386 -3.21 10.76 20.78
N GLY A 387 -4.01 9.72 21.06
CA GLY A 387 -4.75 8.91 20.08
C GLY A 387 -6.22 8.86 20.45
#